data_AF-A0A1Y1XWG9-F1
#
_entry.id   AF-A0A1Y1XWG9-F1
#
_cell.length_a   1.000
_cell.length_b   1.000
_cell.length_c   1.000
_cell.angle_alpha   90.00
_cell.angle_beta   90.00
_cell.angle_gamma   90.00
#
_symmetry.space_group_name_H-M   'P 1'
#
loop_
_entity.id
_entity.type
_entity.pdbx_description
1 polymer ?
#
loop_
_entity_poly.entity_id
_entity_poly.type
_entity_poly.pdbx_seq_one_letter_code
_entity_poly.pdbx_strand_id
1 'polypeptide(L)'
;MPSYDGDTPSQMEKGVRSVMSAAEFNKALEELSELRQRCEINIIEIDEKYQASLDILTPQESAENSSQLRELSTRTTSMLGLGKEHLKVLYRNILQSDDVELRRKRCAGAKQQLESTVKKYRETERNGQENYRNVLRRHYVMVNPEATEVEIEDYVASEPNDQIFASAILRKNNAKATAQLVRDRHQDIVEITRMIVELDSLFRQVHEMVEEQQEIIQHVEEKVVVANDQLSEGNRELDRTKKIMLQLRAKYKMLTLIAIIILVVVAVVIYIAIRKK
;
A
#
# COMPACT_ATOMS: atom_id res chain seq x y z
N MET A 1 6.80 -52.11 -32.49
CA MET A 1 5.57 -51.39 -32.90
C MET A 1 4.36 -52.13 -32.34
N PRO A 2 3.30 -51.46 -31.86
CA PRO A 2 3.30 -50.16 -31.16
C PRO A 2 2.26 -50.05 -30.01
N SER A 3 2.44 -49.01 -29.16
CA SER A 3 1.41 -48.22 -28.43
C SER A 3 0.67 -48.90 -27.25
N TYR A 4 0.46 -48.28 -26.09
CA TYR A 4 -0.09 -46.94 -25.89
C TYR A 4 0.35 -46.36 -24.52
N ASP A 5 0.79 -45.11 -24.56
CA ASP A 5 1.00 -44.21 -23.43
C ASP A 5 -0.27 -44.07 -22.59
N GLY A 6 -0.11 -44.26 -21.28
CA GLY A 6 -1.04 -43.72 -20.30
C GLY A 6 -0.27 -42.74 -19.44
N ASP A 7 0.01 -41.56 -20.01
CA ASP A 7 0.36 -40.34 -19.27
C ASP A 7 -0.56 -40.25 -18.05
N THR A 8 -0.03 -40.60 -16.88
CA THR A 8 -0.56 -40.05 -15.63
C THR A 8 -0.27 -38.56 -15.72
N PRO A 9 -1.29 -37.67 -15.71
CA PRO A 9 -1.02 -36.25 -15.65
C PRO A 9 -0.32 -35.96 -14.33
N SER A 10 1.00 -35.83 -14.45
CA SER A 10 1.89 -35.19 -13.52
C SER A 10 1.28 -33.87 -13.06
N GLN A 11 1.17 -33.73 -11.74
CA GLN A 11 1.58 -32.52 -11.05
C GLN A 11 1.14 -31.20 -11.72
N MET A 12 -0.17 -30.96 -11.78
CA MET A 12 -0.72 -29.63 -11.98
C MET A 12 -1.90 -29.37 -11.05
N GLU A 13 -1.79 -29.76 -9.78
CA GLU A 13 -2.43 -28.98 -8.72
C GLU A 13 -1.55 -27.75 -8.50
N LYS A 14 -1.72 -26.81 -9.44
CA LYS A 14 -1.19 -25.46 -9.40
C LYS A 14 -1.42 -24.94 -7.99
N GLY A 15 -0.34 -24.54 -7.32
CA GLY A 15 -0.44 -23.80 -6.07
C GLY A 15 -1.49 -22.73 -6.23
N VAL A 16 -2.60 -22.90 -5.50
CA VAL A 16 -3.60 -21.86 -5.33
C VAL A 16 -2.81 -20.67 -4.79
N ARG A 17 -2.53 -19.67 -5.64
CA ARG A 17 -2.08 -18.36 -5.16
C ARG A 17 -3.06 -18.00 -4.07
N SER A 18 -2.61 -17.97 -2.82
CA SER A 18 -3.46 -17.62 -1.69
C SER A 18 -4.05 -16.24 -1.99
N VAL A 19 -5.30 -16.21 -2.42
CA VAL A 19 -6.06 -15.00 -2.63
C VAL A 19 -6.24 -14.38 -1.26
N MET A 20 -5.77 -13.15 -1.06
CA MET A 20 -5.94 -12.46 0.21
C MET A 20 -7.43 -12.41 0.60
N SER A 21 -7.76 -13.07 1.72
CA SER A 21 -9.11 -13.14 2.25
C SER A 21 -9.65 -11.74 2.59
N ALA A 22 -10.97 -11.62 2.74
CA ALA A 22 -11.58 -10.35 3.13
C ALA A 22 -11.08 -9.87 4.51
N ALA A 23 -10.84 -10.81 5.44
CA ALA A 23 -10.30 -10.51 6.76
C ALA A 23 -8.85 -9.99 6.69
N GLU A 24 -7.98 -10.64 5.92
CA GLU A 24 -6.60 -10.20 5.72
C GLU A 24 -6.53 -8.83 5.02
N PHE A 25 -7.39 -8.58 4.04
CA PHE A 25 -7.47 -7.29 3.36
C PHE A 25 -7.88 -6.16 4.30
N ASN A 26 -8.89 -6.40 5.15
CA ASN A 26 -9.33 -5.41 6.13
C ASN A 26 -8.24 -5.14 7.17
N LYS A 27 -7.58 -6.19 7.66
CA LYS A 27 -6.46 -6.05 8.59
C LYS A 27 -5.31 -5.23 7.98
N ALA A 28 -4.96 -5.49 6.73
CA ALA A 28 -3.92 -4.73 6.04
C ALA A 28 -4.29 -3.24 5.83
N LEU A 29 -5.58 -2.92 5.63
CA LEU A 29 -6.07 -1.54 5.60
C LEU A 29 -6.01 -0.87 6.98
N GLU A 30 -6.34 -1.59 8.05
CA GLU A 30 -6.22 -1.10 9.43
C GLU A 30 -4.77 -0.80 9.77
N GLU A 31 -3.84 -1.73 9.49
CA GLU A 31 -2.40 -1.54 9.68
C GLU A 31 -1.86 -0.32 8.90
N LEU A 32 -2.33 -0.10 7.67
CA LEU A 32 -1.99 1.08 6.87
C LEU A 32 -2.53 2.37 7.52
N SER A 33 -3.75 2.34 8.05
CA SER A 33 -4.35 3.49 8.75
C SER A 33 -3.58 3.84 10.03
N GLU A 34 -3.19 2.83 10.82
CA GLU A 34 -2.38 3.03 12.04
C GLU A 34 -0.99 3.59 11.72
N LEU A 35 -0.34 3.04 10.70
CA LEU A 35 0.94 3.55 10.21
C LEU A 35 0.83 5.02 9.79
N ARG A 36 -0.22 5.38 9.04
CA ARG A 36 -0.48 6.77 8.63
C ARG A 36 -0.68 7.68 9.83
N GLN A 37 -1.50 7.27 10.81
CA GLN A 37 -1.74 8.06 12.02
C GLN A 37 -0.45 8.31 12.79
N ARG A 38 0.42 7.30 12.91
CA ARG A 38 1.75 7.45 13.53
C ARG A 38 2.64 8.42 12.74
N CYS A 39 2.58 8.42 11.40
CA CYS A 39 3.28 9.42 10.60
C CYS A 39 2.76 10.83 10.90
N GLU A 40 1.44 11.02 11.01
CA GLU A 40 0.84 12.32 11.32
C GLU A 40 1.27 12.87 12.68
N ILE A 41 1.41 12.01 13.68
CA ILE A 41 1.95 12.38 14.99
C ILE A 41 3.42 12.82 14.85
N ASN A 42 4.26 12.03 14.18
CA ASN A 42 5.66 12.41 13.98
C ASN A 42 5.78 13.74 13.20
N ILE A 43 4.93 13.99 12.21
CA ILE A 43 4.94 15.26 11.44
C ILE A 43 4.66 16.46 12.35
N ILE A 44 3.77 16.32 13.32
CA ILE A 44 3.49 17.37 14.32
C ILE A 44 4.72 17.57 15.21
N GLU A 45 5.32 16.48 15.73
CA GLU A 45 6.54 16.56 16.54
C GLU A 45 7.70 17.19 15.75
N ILE A 46 7.86 16.86 14.47
CA ILE A 46 8.87 17.46 13.58
C ILE A 46 8.64 18.97 13.45
N ASP A 47 7.40 19.41 13.23
CA ASP A 47 7.06 20.83 13.17
C ASP A 47 7.41 21.54 14.49
N GLU A 48 7.09 20.95 15.64
CA GLU A 48 7.46 21.48 16.95
C GLU A 48 8.99 21.63 17.11
N LYS A 49 9.78 20.67 16.61
CA LYS A 49 11.25 20.74 16.61
C LYS A 49 11.78 21.82 15.67
N TYR A 50 11.11 22.07 14.55
CA TYR A 50 11.42 23.21 13.68
C TYR A 50 11.12 24.54 14.38
N GLN A 51 9.99 24.67 15.06
CA GLN A 51 9.66 25.87 15.83
C GLN A 51 10.66 26.09 16.97
N ALA A 52 10.99 25.05 17.73
CA ALA A 52 11.99 25.12 18.79
C ALA A 52 13.35 25.62 18.28
N SER A 53 13.73 25.27 17.06
CA SER A 53 15.01 25.69 16.47
C SER A 53 15.14 27.21 16.26
N LEU A 54 14.02 27.95 16.24
CA LEU A 54 14.02 29.40 16.13
C LEU A 54 14.58 30.10 17.39
N ASP A 55 14.48 29.43 18.54
CA ASP A 55 14.82 29.95 19.86
C ASP A 55 16.11 29.36 20.44
N ILE A 56 16.76 28.43 19.73
CA ILE A 56 18.00 27.78 20.19
C ILE A 56 19.17 28.77 20.14
N LEU A 57 19.82 28.97 21.30
CA LEU A 57 20.94 29.92 21.45
C LEU A 57 22.29 29.24 21.71
N THR A 58 22.29 27.93 21.96
CA THR A 58 23.52 27.19 22.29
C THR A 58 23.81 26.05 21.31
N PRO A 59 25.09 25.76 21.01
CA PRO A 59 25.46 24.62 20.15
C PRO A 59 24.97 23.27 20.68
N GLN A 60 24.90 23.10 22.00
CA GLN A 60 24.47 21.83 22.61
C GLN A 60 22.99 21.56 22.36
N GLU A 61 22.11 22.53 22.62
CA GLU A 61 20.68 22.43 22.33
C GLU A 61 20.44 22.25 20.83
N SER A 62 21.22 22.96 19.99
CA SER A 62 21.18 22.84 18.54
C SER A 62 21.48 21.42 18.08
N ALA A 63 22.54 20.81 18.61
CA ALA A 63 22.92 19.44 18.28
C ALA A 63 21.87 18.42 18.72
N GLU A 64 21.32 18.57 19.93
CA GLU A 64 20.28 17.67 20.45
C GLU A 64 18.99 17.74 19.63
N ASN A 65 18.49 18.95 19.36
CA ASN A 65 17.28 19.16 18.56
C ASN A 65 17.44 18.59 17.15
N SER A 66 18.60 18.83 16.52
CA SER A 66 18.87 18.36 15.15
C SER A 66 18.99 16.83 15.11
N SER A 67 19.58 16.21 16.14
CA SER A 67 19.63 14.74 16.25
C SER A 67 18.22 14.13 16.36
N GLN A 68 17.37 14.67 17.24
CA GLN A 68 15.99 14.19 17.40
C GLN A 68 15.18 14.39 16.11
N LEU A 69 15.36 15.53 15.45
CA LEU A 69 14.69 15.83 14.20
C LEU A 69 15.10 14.86 13.08
N ARG A 70 16.40 14.55 12.94
CA ARG A 70 16.90 13.56 11.97
C ARG A 70 16.31 12.18 12.21
N GLU A 71 16.23 11.75 13.47
CA GLU A 71 15.64 10.46 13.84
C GLU A 71 14.16 10.39 13.46
N LEU A 72 13.36 11.37 13.89
CA LEU A 72 11.93 11.46 13.57
C LEU A 72 11.69 11.51 12.06
N SER A 73 12.51 12.28 11.35
CA SER A 73 12.41 12.45 9.91
C SER A 73 12.70 11.16 9.14
N THR A 74 13.81 10.50 9.48
CA THR A 74 14.20 9.21 8.88
C THR A 74 13.14 8.14 9.15
N ARG A 75 12.64 8.09 10.39
CA ARG A 75 11.58 7.16 10.79
C ARG A 75 10.30 7.41 9.99
N THR A 76 9.86 8.66 9.89
CA THR A 76 8.63 9.04 9.20
C THR A 76 8.69 8.74 7.71
N THR A 77 9.82 9.07 7.07
CA THR A 77 10.05 8.76 5.65
C THR A 77 10.02 7.25 5.39
N SER A 78 10.69 6.47 6.26
CA SER A 78 10.69 5.00 6.18
C SER A 78 9.27 4.42 6.35
N MET A 79 8.49 4.95 7.29
CA MET A 79 7.10 4.54 7.51
C MET A 79 6.24 4.85 6.28
N LEU A 80 6.32 6.05 5.70
CA LEU A 80 5.57 6.39 4.49
C LEU A 80 5.96 5.50 3.31
N GLY A 81 7.24 5.15 3.18
CA GLY A 81 7.73 4.16 2.23
C GLY A 81 7.11 2.77 2.42
N LEU A 82 7.02 2.30 3.67
CA LEU A 82 6.33 1.04 4.01
C LEU A 82 4.83 1.11 3.70
N GLY A 83 4.18 2.24 4.03
CA GLY A 83 2.76 2.47 3.71
C GLY A 83 2.48 2.39 2.21
N LYS A 84 3.39 2.92 1.38
CA LYS A 84 3.34 2.78 -0.08
C LYS A 84 3.42 1.31 -0.51
N GLU A 85 4.33 0.52 0.05
CA GLU A 85 4.45 -0.91 -0.28
C GLU A 85 3.21 -1.71 0.16
N HIS A 86 2.66 -1.45 1.35
CA HIS A 86 1.40 -2.04 1.82
C HIS A 86 0.27 -1.76 0.84
N LEU A 87 0.13 -0.50 0.42
CA LEU A 87 -0.88 -0.08 -0.55
C LEU A 87 -0.68 -0.78 -1.91
N LYS A 88 0.56 -0.97 -2.36
CA LYS A 88 0.87 -1.71 -3.59
C LYS A 88 0.47 -3.18 -3.51
N VAL A 89 0.61 -3.81 -2.35
CA VAL A 89 0.13 -5.19 -2.10
C VAL A 89 -1.40 -5.24 -2.14
N LEU A 90 -2.07 -4.29 -1.49
CA LEU A 90 -3.54 -4.20 -1.51
C LEU A 90 -4.07 -4.10 -2.95
N TYR A 91 -3.48 -3.22 -3.78
CA TYR A 91 -3.87 -3.05 -5.17
C TYR A 91 -3.68 -4.31 -6.02
N ARG A 92 -2.57 -5.05 -5.85
CA ARG A 92 -2.31 -6.31 -6.57
C ARG A 92 -3.34 -7.41 -6.30
N ASN A 93 -4.02 -7.35 -5.16
CA ASN A 93 -4.98 -8.36 -4.73
C ASN A 93 -6.44 -7.99 -5.02
N ILE A 94 -6.73 -6.83 -5.62
CA ILE A 94 -8.10 -6.41 -5.93
C ILE A 94 -8.76 -7.38 -6.91
N LEU A 95 -8.08 -7.71 -8.00
CA LEU A 95 -8.62 -8.53 -9.10
C LEU A 95 -8.85 -10.00 -8.75
N GLN A 96 -8.35 -10.44 -7.60
CA GLN A 96 -8.45 -11.81 -7.12
C GLN A 96 -9.67 -12.00 -6.21
N SER A 97 -10.36 -10.91 -5.84
CA SER A 97 -11.52 -10.90 -4.96
C SER A 97 -12.83 -10.95 -5.73
N ASP A 98 -13.87 -11.52 -5.11
CA ASP A 98 -15.25 -11.42 -5.61
C ASP A 98 -15.78 -9.96 -5.49
N ASP A 99 -15.42 -9.25 -4.42
CA ASP A 99 -15.80 -7.83 -4.19
C ASP A 99 -14.83 -6.78 -4.79
N VAL A 100 -14.53 -6.89 -6.08
CA VAL A 100 -13.54 -6.03 -6.79
C VAL A 100 -13.82 -4.53 -6.58
N GLU A 101 -15.07 -4.10 -6.74
CA GLU A 101 -15.45 -2.68 -6.67
C GLU A 101 -15.27 -2.10 -5.26
N LEU A 102 -15.69 -2.84 -4.23
CA LEU A 102 -15.54 -2.40 -2.83
C LEU A 102 -14.07 -2.28 -2.45
N ARG A 103 -13.24 -3.29 -2.78
CA ARG A 103 -11.80 -3.26 -2.50
C ARG A 103 -11.13 -2.10 -3.24
N ARG A 104 -11.50 -1.84 -4.51
CA ARG A 104 -11.02 -0.69 -5.27
C ARG A 104 -11.32 0.62 -4.57
N LYS A 105 -12.57 0.85 -4.16
CA LYS A 105 -12.98 2.07 -3.47
C LYS A 105 -12.19 2.28 -2.17
N ARG A 106 -11.99 1.22 -1.39
CA ARG A 106 -11.22 1.27 -0.13
C ARG A 106 -9.74 1.58 -0.38
N CYS A 107 -9.09 0.91 -1.32
CA CYS A 107 -7.70 1.20 -1.67
C CYS A 107 -7.54 2.63 -2.21
N ALA A 108 -8.47 3.12 -3.03
CA ALA A 108 -8.46 4.51 -3.51
C ALA A 108 -8.56 5.52 -2.37
N GLY A 109 -9.43 5.28 -1.39
CA GLY A 109 -9.51 6.11 -0.18
C GLY A 109 -8.21 6.08 0.64
N ALA A 110 -7.65 4.90 0.88
CA ALA A 110 -6.39 4.75 1.59
C ALA A 110 -5.21 5.42 0.87
N LYS A 111 -5.17 5.34 -0.46
CA LYS A 111 -4.21 6.07 -1.29
C LYS A 111 -4.33 7.58 -1.08
N GLN A 112 -5.53 8.14 -1.24
CA GLN A 112 -5.75 9.59 -1.09
C GLN A 112 -5.31 10.08 0.30
N GLN A 113 -5.56 9.29 1.34
CA GLN A 113 -5.11 9.60 2.69
C GLN A 113 -3.58 9.58 2.80
N LEU A 114 -2.91 8.55 2.29
CA LEU A 114 -1.44 8.48 2.29
C LEU A 114 -0.82 9.64 1.49
N GLU A 115 -1.35 9.92 0.30
CA GLU A 115 -0.94 11.05 -0.54
C GLU A 115 -1.08 12.39 0.20
N SER A 116 -2.19 12.59 0.91
CA SER A 116 -2.41 13.77 1.76
C SER A 116 -1.40 13.85 2.90
N THR A 117 -1.07 12.74 3.56
CA THR A 117 -0.06 12.71 4.63
C THR A 117 1.34 13.03 4.08
N VAL A 118 1.73 12.47 2.93
CA VAL A 118 3.00 12.80 2.26
C VAL A 118 3.03 14.29 1.88
N LYS A 119 1.93 14.83 1.34
CA LYS A 119 1.83 16.25 1.00
C LYS A 119 2.00 17.14 2.22
N LYS A 120 1.31 16.84 3.33
CA LYS A 120 1.43 17.56 4.59
C LYS A 120 2.88 17.54 5.09
N TYR A 121 3.52 16.37 5.03
CA TYR A 121 4.90 16.24 5.48
C TYR A 121 5.86 17.11 4.66
N ARG A 122 5.73 17.10 3.33
CA ARG A 122 6.51 17.98 2.43
C ARG A 122 6.35 19.46 2.75
N GLU A 123 5.14 19.88 3.11
CA GLU A 123 4.86 21.27 3.49
C GLU A 123 5.54 21.61 4.82
N THR A 124 5.45 20.74 5.82
CA THR A 124 6.19 20.88 7.09
C THR A 124 7.70 20.98 6.85
N GLU A 125 8.28 20.12 6.00
CA GLU A 125 9.72 20.18 5.68
C GLU A 125 10.10 21.49 4.96
N ARG A 126 9.28 21.99 4.04
CA ARG A 126 9.53 23.29 3.40
C ARG A 126 9.50 24.45 4.39
N ASN A 127 8.52 24.45 5.28
CA ASN A 127 8.42 25.47 6.33
C ASN A 127 9.62 25.38 7.30
N GLY A 128 10.03 24.16 7.66
CA GLY A 128 11.26 23.92 8.43
C GLY A 128 12.52 24.44 7.75
N GLN A 129 12.62 24.27 6.42
CA GLN A 129 13.74 24.76 5.63
C GLN A 129 13.81 26.29 5.69
N GLU A 130 12.67 26.96 5.54
CA GLU A 130 12.58 28.42 5.67
C GLU A 130 12.96 28.89 7.07
N ASN A 131 12.50 28.19 8.12
CA ASN A 131 12.88 28.46 9.51
C ASN A 131 14.41 28.37 9.68
N TYR A 132 15.05 27.31 9.17
CA TYR A 132 16.50 27.19 9.24
C TYR A 132 17.23 28.28 8.45
N ARG A 133 16.74 28.70 7.29
CA ARG A 133 17.31 29.85 6.55
C ARG A 133 17.23 31.13 7.37
N ASN A 134 16.11 31.36 8.07
CA ASN A 134 15.94 32.51 8.94
C ASN A 134 16.87 32.49 10.16
N VAL A 135 17.06 31.34 10.79
CA VAL A 135 18.00 31.17 11.90
C VAL A 135 19.45 31.33 11.42
N LEU A 136 19.79 30.77 10.24
CA LEU A 136 21.10 30.93 9.63
C LEU A 136 21.42 32.41 9.37
N ARG A 137 20.48 33.18 8.82
CA ARG A 137 20.61 34.64 8.64
C ARG A 137 20.97 35.33 9.95
N ARG A 138 20.23 35.05 11.03
CA ARG A 138 20.47 35.64 12.36
C ARG A 138 21.84 35.27 12.92
N HIS A 139 22.21 33.99 12.87
CA HIS A 139 23.52 33.52 13.36
C HIS A 139 24.68 34.10 12.53
N TYR A 140 24.50 34.26 11.22
CA TYR A 140 25.50 34.86 10.36
C TYR A 140 25.77 36.32 10.75
N VAL A 141 24.72 37.13 10.95
CA VAL A 141 24.84 38.53 11.40
C VAL A 141 25.53 38.61 12.78
N MET A 142 25.25 37.68 13.68
CA MET A 142 25.91 37.64 14.99
C MET A 142 27.44 37.41 14.88
N VAL A 143 27.89 36.67 13.85
CA VAL A 143 29.32 36.45 13.57
C VAL A 143 29.92 37.60 12.76
N ASN A 144 29.15 38.17 11.83
CA ASN A 144 29.59 39.25 10.95
C ASN A 144 28.62 40.44 11.00
N PRO A 145 28.73 41.32 12.02
CA PRO A 145 27.80 42.45 12.19
C PRO A 145 27.82 43.48 11.05
N GLU A 146 28.91 43.52 10.28
CA GLU A 146 29.11 44.44 9.16
C GLU A 146 28.68 43.83 7.81
N ALA A 147 28.10 42.62 7.81
CA ALA A 147 27.65 41.95 6.60
C ALA A 147 26.51 42.73 5.93
N THR A 148 26.60 42.88 4.61
CA THR A 148 25.51 43.47 3.83
C THR A 148 24.38 42.47 3.59
N GLU A 149 23.15 42.92 3.38
CA GLU A 149 22.01 42.02 3.11
C GLU A 149 22.29 41.07 1.92
N VAL A 150 22.95 41.57 0.88
CA VAL A 150 23.35 40.78 -0.29
C VAL A 150 24.32 39.65 0.11
N GLU A 151 25.32 39.95 0.94
CA GLU A 151 26.26 38.94 1.43
C GLU A 151 25.57 37.85 2.26
N ILE A 152 24.56 38.23 3.06
CA ILE A 152 23.84 37.27 3.89
C ILE A 152 22.95 36.37 3.03
N GLU A 153 22.23 36.92 2.05
CA GLU A 153 21.42 36.13 1.12
C GLU A 153 22.26 35.20 0.26
N ASP A 154 23.39 35.70 -0.25
CA ASP A 154 24.35 34.88 -1.00
C ASP A 154 24.86 33.71 -0.14
N TYR A 155 25.13 33.94 1.15
CA TYR A 155 25.55 32.90 2.07
C TYR A 155 24.44 31.88 2.39
N VAL A 156 23.21 32.32 2.61
CA VAL A 156 22.06 31.43 2.86
C VAL A 156 21.70 30.63 1.60
N ALA A 157 22.02 31.15 0.41
CA ALA A 157 21.84 30.48 -0.87
C ALA A 157 23.00 29.56 -1.28
N SER A 158 24.19 29.72 -0.70
CA SER A 158 25.37 28.96 -1.08
C SER A 158 25.35 27.51 -0.60
N GLU A 159 26.17 26.66 -1.23
CA GLU A 159 26.37 25.28 -0.81
C GLU A 159 27.30 25.18 0.42
N PRO A 160 27.12 24.18 1.30
CA PRO A 160 27.82 24.05 2.59
C PRO A 160 29.34 23.95 2.49
N ASN A 161 29.85 23.56 1.33
CA ASN A 161 31.26 23.19 1.14
C ASN A 161 32.15 24.36 0.73
N ASP A 162 31.65 25.58 0.83
CA ASP A 162 32.38 26.77 0.42
C ASP A 162 33.46 27.10 1.48
N GLN A 163 34.61 26.41 1.38
CA GLN A 163 35.79 26.50 2.26
C GLN A 163 36.26 27.94 2.48
N ILE A 164 35.96 28.82 1.53
CA ILE A 164 36.29 30.24 1.54
C ILE A 164 35.73 30.91 2.80
N PHE A 165 34.54 30.52 3.27
CA PHE A 165 33.85 31.22 4.36
C PHE A 165 34.16 30.67 5.76
N ALA A 166 34.42 29.37 5.89
CA ALA A 166 34.90 28.79 7.15
C ALA A 166 36.20 29.48 7.61
N SER A 167 37.06 29.88 6.66
CA SER A 167 38.31 30.58 6.94
C SER A 167 38.10 32.04 7.39
N ALA A 168 37.05 32.72 6.90
CA ALA A 168 36.73 34.11 7.23
C ALA A 168 36.14 34.23 8.65
N ILE A 169 35.26 33.30 9.02
CA ILE A 169 34.63 33.26 10.35
C ILE A 169 35.65 32.88 11.45
N LEU A 170 36.53 31.90 11.18
CA LEU A 170 37.49 31.40 12.17
C LEU A 170 38.59 32.40 12.54
N ARG A 171 38.86 33.40 11.71
CA ARG A 171 39.90 34.42 11.99
C ARG A 171 39.50 35.42 13.08
N LYS A 172 38.21 35.58 13.38
CA LYS A 172 37.71 36.40 14.49
C LYS A 172 37.66 35.55 15.77
N ASN A 173 38.72 35.60 16.57
CA ASN A 173 39.00 34.74 17.73
C ASN A 173 37.92 34.64 18.85
N ASN A 174 36.82 35.39 18.78
CA ASN A 174 35.81 35.48 19.85
C ASN A 174 34.45 34.81 19.54
N ALA A 175 34.27 34.15 18.39
CA ALA A 175 32.95 33.66 17.95
C ALA A 175 32.87 32.14 17.68
N LYS A 176 33.70 31.30 18.33
CA LYS A 176 33.73 29.84 18.05
C LYS A 176 32.38 29.13 18.19
N ALA A 177 31.61 29.47 19.23
CA ALA A 177 30.28 28.87 19.46
C ALA A 177 29.27 29.30 18.37
N THR A 178 29.24 30.58 18.03
CA THR A 178 28.35 31.10 16.98
C THR A 178 28.77 30.59 15.58
N ALA A 179 30.06 30.48 15.32
CA ALA A 179 30.58 29.86 14.10
C ALA A 179 30.13 28.39 13.97
N GLN A 180 30.07 27.66 15.09
CA GLN A 180 29.53 26.30 15.09
C GLN A 180 28.04 26.30 14.77
N LEU A 181 27.24 27.17 15.41
CA LEU A 181 25.81 27.31 15.13
C LEU A 181 25.52 27.63 13.66
N VAL A 182 26.31 28.51 13.04
CA VAL A 182 26.20 28.82 11.61
C VAL A 182 26.44 27.56 10.76
N ARG A 183 27.50 26.80 11.05
CA ARG A 183 27.80 25.53 10.34
C ARG A 183 26.71 24.49 10.53
N ASP A 184 26.21 24.31 11.75
CA ASP A 184 25.16 23.33 12.07
C ASP A 184 23.87 23.66 11.30
N ARG A 185 23.45 24.93 11.30
CA ARG A 185 22.27 25.36 10.54
C ARG A 185 22.43 25.17 9.04
N HIS A 186 23.60 25.46 8.47
CA HIS A 186 23.87 25.25 7.05
C HIS A 186 23.79 23.77 6.68
N GLN A 187 24.42 22.90 7.48
CA GLN A 187 24.35 21.45 7.32
C GLN A 187 22.90 20.93 7.40
N ASP A 188 22.09 21.45 8.31
CA ASP A 188 20.69 21.02 8.42
C ASP A 188 19.83 21.48 7.24
N ILE A 189 20.11 22.65 6.63
CA ILE A 189 19.48 23.08 5.37
C ILE A 189 19.80 22.08 4.24
N VAL A 190 20.99 21.49 4.22
CA VAL A 190 21.38 20.52 3.20
C VAL A 190 20.63 19.21 3.39
N GLU A 191 20.52 18.74 4.62
CA GLU A 191 19.84 17.50 4.96
C GLU A 191 18.33 17.60 4.68
N ILE A 192 17.70 18.68 5.09
CA ILE A 192 16.27 18.91 4.82
C ILE A 192 16.00 19.03 3.31
N THR A 193 16.92 19.63 2.54
CA THR A 193 16.78 19.70 1.08
C THR A 193 16.78 18.31 0.45
N ARG A 194 17.67 17.42 0.90
CA ARG A 194 17.70 16.02 0.42
C ARG A 194 16.40 15.29 0.75
N MET A 195 15.87 15.53 1.95
CA MET A 195 14.63 14.92 2.41
C MET A 195 13.42 15.41 1.62
N ILE A 196 13.33 16.71 1.30
CA ILE A 196 12.28 17.25 0.44
C ILE A 196 12.31 16.57 -0.94
N VAL A 197 13.50 16.35 -1.52
CA VAL A 197 13.64 15.62 -2.80
C VAL A 197 13.16 14.17 -2.68
N GLU A 198 13.48 13.49 -1.58
CA GLU A 198 13.00 12.13 -1.32
C GLU A 198 11.47 12.08 -1.19
N LEU A 199 10.88 13.01 -0.45
CA LEU A 199 9.43 13.11 -0.29
C LEU A 199 8.73 13.51 -1.59
N ASP A 200 9.34 14.34 -2.42
CA ASP A 200 8.85 14.65 -3.77
C ASP A 200 8.80 13.39 -4.64
N SER A 201 9.84 12.55 -4.56
CA SER A 201 9.87 11.25 -5.25
C SER A 201 8.79 10.31 -4.72
N LEU A 202 8.64 10.22 -3.40
CA LEU A 202 7.62 9.38 -2.78
C LEU A 202 6.20 9.84 -3.15
N PHE A 203 5.96 11.15 -3.15
CA PHE A 203 4.69 11.74 -3.55
C PHE A 203 4.33 11.37 -4.98
N ARG A 204 5.27 11.50 -5.93
CA ARG A 204 5.07 11.05 -7.32
C ARG A 204 4.74 9.57 -7.40
N GLN A 205 5.51 8.71 -6.72
CA GLN A 205 5.27 7.27 -6.71
C GLN A 205 3.87 6.92 -6.19
N VAL A 206 3.41 7.54 -5.10
CA VAL A 206 2.04 7.31 -4.57
C VAL A 206 0.98 7.85 -5.53
N HIS A 207 1.23 9.03 -6.13
CA HIS A 207 0.33 9.64 -7.09
C HIS A 207 0.17 8.79 -8.37
N GLU A 208 1.25 8.23 -8.89
CA GLU A 208 1.28 7.38 -10.09
C GLU A 208 0.59 6.02 -9.89
N MET A 209 0.44 5.54 -8.64
CA MET A 209 -0.31 4.29 -8.36
C MET A 209 -1.76 4.30 -8.85
N VAL A 210 -2.32 5.45 -9.24
CA VAL A 210 -3.66 5.55 -9.87
C VAL A 210 -3.65 5.20 -11.36
N GLU A 211 -2.59 5.51 -12.09
CA GLU A 211 -2.56 5.33 -13.55
C GLU A 211 -2.47 3.84 -13.92
N GLU A 212 -1.69 3.06 -13.16
CA GLU A 212 -1.58 1.59 -13.34
C GLU A 212 -2.93 0.85 -13.16
N GLN A 213 -3.95 1.48 -12.57
CA GLN A 213 -5.25 0.86 -12.35
C GLN A 213 -6.29 1.16 -13.41
N GLN A 214 -6.09 2.16 -14.27
CA GLN A 214 -7.04 2.46 -15.34
C GLN A 214 -7.03 1.38 -16.44
N GLU A 215 -5.90 0.71 -16.68
CA GLU A 215 -5.85 -0.46 -17.58
C GLU A 215 -6.60 -1.68 -17.01
N ILE A 216 -6.63 -1.83 -15.68
CA ILE A 216 -7.37 -2.90 -15.00
C ILE A 216 -8.90 -2.77 -15.20
N ILE A 217 -9.40 -1.58 -15.53
CA ILE A 217 -10.84 -1.30 -15.68
C ILE A 217 -11.43 -2.03 -16.90
N GLN A 218 -10.67 -2.19 -17.99
CA GLN A 218 -11.18 -2.80 -19.23
C GLN A 218 -11.46 -4.31 -19.08
N HIS A 219 -10.76 -5.03 -18.20
CA HIS A 219 -10.98 -6.47 -18.01
C HIS A 219 -12.07 -6.84 -17.00
N VAL A 220 -12.59 -5.87 -16.23
CA VAL A 220 -13.73 -6.13 -15.31
C VAL A 220 -15.05 -6.15 -16.07
N GLU A 221 -15.21 -5.30 -17.09
CA GLU A 221 -16.36 -5.38 -18.01
C GLU A 221 -16.42 -6.76 -18.69
N GLU A 222 -15.27 -7.29 -19.10
CA GLU A 222 -15.17 -8.61 -19.75
C GLU A 222 -15.51 -9.76 -18.79
N LYS A 223 -15.11 -9.70 -17.51
CA LYS A 223 -15.48 -10.74 -16.52
C LYS A 223 -16.95 -10.69 -16.08
N VAL A 224 -17.60 -9.53 -16.08
CA VAL A 224 -19.06 -9.45 -15.86
C VAL A 224 -19.82 -10.05 -17.05
N VAL A 225 -19.32 -9.86 -18.28
CA VAL A 225 -19.89 -10.51 -19.48
C VAL A 225 -19.69 -12.03 -19.43
N VAL A 226 -18.51 -12.52 -19.06
CA VAL A 226 -18.22 -13.97 -18.98
C VAL A 226 -18.97 -14.66 -17.82
N ALA A 227 -19.14 -14.00 -16.67
CA ALA A 227 -19.93 -14.55 -15.56
C ALA A 227 -21.43 -14.67 -15.90
N ASN A 228 -21.98 -13.72 -16.68
CA ASN A 228 -23.34 -13.81 -17.18
C ASN A 228 -23.50 -14.95 -18.21
N ASP A 229 -22.51 -15.16 -19.08
CA ASP A 229 -22.52 -16.28 -20.04
C ASP A 229 -22.36 -17.64 -19.35
N GLN A 230 -21.53 -17.75 -18.30
CA GLN A 230 -21.38 -18.99 -17.52
C GLN A 230 -22.63 -19.33 -16.68
N LEU A 231 -23.39 -18.33 -16.20
CA LEU A 231 -24.71 -18.56 -15.58
C LEU A 231 -25.77 -18.97 -16.60
N SER A 232 -25.69 -18.44 -17.83
CA SER A 232 -26.56 -18.82 -18.96
C SER A 232 -26.31 -20.26 -19.43
N GLU A 233 -25.05 -20.69 -19.51
CA GLU A 233 -24.67 -22.07 -19.83
C GLU A 233 -24.95 -23.05 -18.68
N GLY A 234 -24.65 -22.68 -17.43
CA GLY A 234 -24.96 -23.49 -16.25
C GLY A 234 -26.46 -23.75 -16.07
N ASN A 235 -27.32 -22.79 -16.39
CA ASN A 235 -28.78 -23.00 -16.40
C ASN A 235 -29.24 -23.97 -17.49
N ARG A 236 -28.59 -23.95 -18.67
CA ARG A 236 -28.89 -24.91 -19.76
C ARG A 236 -28.45 -26.34 -19.41
N GLU A 237 -27.37 -26.49 -18.67
CA GLU A 237 -26.88 -27.80 -18.22
C GLU A 237 -27.73 -28.37 -17.07
N LEU A 238 -28.20 -27.51 -16.15
CA LEU A 238 -29.17 -27.88 -15.11
C LEU A 238 -30.52 -28.32 -15.70
N ASP A 239 -31.01 -27.66 -16.75
CA ASP A 239 -32.26 -28.05 -17.42
C ASP A 239 -32.14 -29.37 -18.20
N ARG A 240 -30.98 -29.66 -18.82
CA ARG A 240 -30.71 -30.98 -19.41
C ARG A 240 -30.66 -32.06 -18.34
N THR A 241 -30.02 -31.79 -17.20
CA THR A 241 -29.90 -32.75 -16.10
C THR A 241 -31.25 -33.04 -15.45
N LYS A 242 -32.11 -32.02 -15.25
CA LYS A 242 -33.51 -32.22 -14.77
C LYS A 242 -34.34 -33.08 -15.73
N LYS A 243 -34.24 -32.86 -17.05
CA LYS A 243 -34.94 -33.68 -18.05
C LYS A 243 -34.47 -35.14 -18.03
N ILE A 244 -33.16 -35.38 -17.92
CA ILE A 244 -32.59 -36.73 -17.80
C ILE A 244 -33.06 -37.40 -16.50
N MET A 245 -33.03 -36.71 -15.35
CA MET A 245 -33.49 -37.26 -14.07
C MET A 245 -34.98 -37.62 -14.08
N LEU A 246 -35.84 -36.82 -14.73
CA LEU A 246 -37.26 -37.13 -14.87
C LEU A 246 -37.51 -38.37 -15.73
N GLN A 247 -36.76 -38.52 -16.83
CA GLN A 247 -36.85 -39.69 -17.70
C GLN A 247 -36.35 -40.97 -17.00
N LEU A 248 -35.29 -40.87 -16.19
CA LEU A 248 -34.81 -41.98 -15.37
C LEU A 248 -35.85 -42.41 -14.32
N ARG A 249 -36.45 -41.46 -13.59
CA ARG A 249 -37.51 -41.76 -12.60
C ARG A 249 -38.72 -42.47 -13.22
N ALA A 250 -39.12 -42.11 -14.45
CA ALA A 250 -40.20 -42.80 -15.15
C ALA A 250 -39.83 -44.24 -15.52
N LYS A 251 -38.59 -44.48 -15.98
CA LYS A 251 -38.09 -45.83 -16.30
C LYS A 251 -38.01 -46.73 -15.07
N TYR A 252 -37.52 -46.23 -13.94
CA TYR A 252 -37.45 -46.98 -12.69
C TYR A 252 -38.84 -47.34 -12.15
N LYS A 253 -39.83 -46.43 -12.23
CA LYS A 253 -41.21 -46.72 -11.83
C LYS A 253 -41.85 -47.84 -12.68
N MET A 254 -41.57 -47.85 -13.98
CA MET A 254 -42.07 -48.89 -14.88
C MET A 254 -41.43 -50.27 -14.56
N LEU A 255 -40.11 -50.30 -14.31
CA LEU A 255 -39.41 -51.51 -13.89
C LEU A 255 -39.95 -52.06 -12.56
N THR A 256 -40.22 -51.19 -11.57
CA THR A 256 -40.80 -51.62 -10.29
C THR A 256 -42.20 -52.20 -10.46
N LEU A 257 -43.02 -51.65 -11.36
CA LEU A 257 -44.36 -52.18 -11.64
C LEU A 257 -44.29 -53.60 -12.24
N ILE A 258 -43.39 -53.81 -13.21
CA ILE A 258 -43.19 -55.11 -13.86
C ILE A 258 -42.72 -56.15 -12.84
N ALA A 259 -41.77 -55.79 -11.95
CA ALA A 259 -41.29 -56.69 -10.91
C ALA A 259 -42.41 -57.12 -9.94
N ILE A 260 -43.31 -56.20 -9.57
CA ILE A 260 -44.46 -56.49 -8.71
C ILE A 260 -45.42 -57.47 -9.42
N ILE A 261 -45.70 -57.28 -10.71
CA ILE A 261 -46.58 -58.17 -11.48
C ILE A 261 -45.99 -59.59 -11.52
N ILE A 262 -44.69 -59.73 -11.77
CA ILE A 262 -44.02 -61.04 -11.76
C ILE A 262 -44.14 -61.72 -10.39
N LEU A 263 -43.95 -60.97 -9.31
CA LEU A 263 -44.07 -61.50 -7.94
C LEU A 263 -45.49 -62.00 -7.65
N VAL A 264 -46.51 -61.26 -8.09
CA VAL A 264 -47.92 -61.68 -7.95
C VAL A 264 -48.20 -62.97 -8.74
N VAL A 265 -47.70 -63.09 -9.97
CA VAL A 265 -47.86 -64.32 -10.76
C VAL A 265 -47.22 -65.53 -10.07
N VAL A 266 -46.00 -65.36 -9.55
CA VAL A 266 -45.31 -66.42 -8.78
C VAL A 266 -46.11 -66.81 -7.54
N ALA A 267 -46.64 -65.84 -6.78
CA ALA A 267 -47.46 -66.10 -5.61
C ALA A 267 -48.75 -66.88 -5.95
N VAL A 268 -49.41 -66.56 -7.07
CA VAL A 268 -50.60 -67.26 -7.55
C VAL A 268 -50.27 -68.70 -7.96
N VAL A 269 -49.16 -68.92 -8.66
CA VAL A 269 -48.72 -70.27 -9.06
C VAL A 269 -48.43 -71.13 -7.82
N ILE A 270 -47.74 -70.58 -6.82
CA ILE A 270 -47.47 -71.26 -5.55
C ILE A 270 -48.78 -71.57 -4.81
N TYR A 271 -49.71 -70.61 -4.74
CA TYR A 271 -51.01 -70.82 -4.10
C TYR A 271 -51.82 -71.94 -4.76
N ILE A 272 -51.87 -71.97 -6.10
CA ILE A 272 -52.56 -73.03 -6.85
C ILE A 272 -51.88 -74.38 -6.64
N ALA A 273 -50.53 -74.42 -6.60
CA ALA A 273 -49.77 -75.66 -6.38
C ALA A 273 -49.99 -76.23 -4.98
N ILE A 274 -50.12 -75.39 -3.95
CA ILE A 274 -50.42 -75.82 -2.58
C ILE A 274 -51.87 -76.28 -2.45
N ARG A 275 -52.83 -75.60 -3.09
CA ARG A 275 -54.26 -75.97 -3.04
C ARG A 275 -54.58 -77.27 -3.79
N LYS A 276 -53.75 -77.68 -4.75
CA LYS A 276 -53.90 -78.95 -5.50
C LYS A 276 -53.27 -80.15 -4.79
N LYS A 277 -52.64 -79.95 -3.63
CA LYS A 277 -52.08 -81.01 -2.79
C LYS A 277 -52.94 -81.22 -1.56
#